data_AF-A0A0N4ZC15-F1
#
_entry.id   AF-A0A0N4ZC15-F1
#
_cell.length_a   1.000
_cell.length_b   1.000
_cell.length_c   1.000
_cell.angle_alpha   90.00
_cell.angle_beta   90.00
_cell.angle_gamma   90.00
#
_symmetry.space_group_name_H-M   'P 1'
#
loop_
_entity.id
_entity.type
_entity.pdbx_description
1 polymer ?
#
loop_
_entity_poly.entity_id
_entity_poly.type
_entity_poly.pdbx_seq_one_letter_code
_entity_poly.pdbx_strand_id
1 'polypeptide(L)'
;MFLKKNFKIFLGFCVLLLVAKNGKAQSQVTCDSAALQHCLSNFIQFTGWNASAQNALNDYTNIYNFLQDTVASIPGYDAGLLLACNGVEQFVNCLGVKNVGCISIPGRLRAGDSPTNAYGIAGTFSQYLFECGPGLYTVERDNALTCIQRVLLNNNNVLTGCRSAYFANIQHDSLNANLYIGNLLKCYTAPFTVASCKRETRSDEWWACETQLQFAKAQFPLSTDVCDVEHGRRDMAEYLRKNHKFENNKHYFKMPNIWRINNSGEWEYAEQDWLSD
;
A
#
# COMPACT_ATOMS: atom_id res chain seq x y z
N MET A 1 67.26 8.66 44.56
CA MET A 1 66.50 8.66 45.82
C MET A 1 65.02 8.77 45.48
N PHE A 2 64.27 7.70 45.76
CA PHE A 2 62.80 7.51 45.89
C PHE A 2 61.83 8.49 45.18
N LEU A 3 60.99 8.09 44.21
CA LEU A 3 59.81 7.18 44.20
C LEU A 3 58.45 7.93 44.25
N LYS A 4 57.55 7.48 43.34
CA LYS A 4 56.07 7.59 43.28
C LYS A 4 55.49 8.77 42.47
N LYS A 5 54.97 8.53 41.26
CA LYS A 5 53.75 7.80 40.81
C LYS A 5 52.58 8.76 40.60
N ASN A 6 52.08 8.80 39.36
CA ASN A 6 50.66 8.77 38.93
C ASN A 6 50.62 9.35 37.50
N PHE A 7 50.85 8.56 36.45
CA PHE A 7 49.88 7.65 35.82
C PHE A 7 48.56 8.33 35.48
N LYS A 8 48.43 8.82 34.24
CA LYS A 8 47.23 8.65 33.41
C LYS A 8 47.63 8.80 31.94
N ILE A 9 47.48 7.67 31.26
CA ILE A 9 47.81 7.39 29.87
C ILE A 9 46.77 8.09 28.99
N PHE A 10 47.20 9.04 28.16
CA PHE A 10 46.40 9.51 27.02
C PHE A 10 46.60 8.49 25.89
N LEU A 11 45.79 7.43 25.90
CA LEU A 11 45.74 6.50 24.79
C LEU A 11 44.83 7.12 23.73
N GLY A 12 45.42 7.40 22.57
CA GLY A 12 44.69 7.84 21.40
C GLY A 12 43.66 6.80 20.98
N PHE A 13 42.44 7.29 20.70
CA PHE A 13 41.48 6.58 19.89
C PHE A 13 41.34 7.35 18.58
N CYS A 14 42.22 7.05 17.62
CA CYS A 14 41.85 7.13 16.21
C CYS A 14 40.75 6.09 16.01
N VAL A 15 39.50 6.54 16.01
CA VAL A 15 38.36 5.73 15.55
C VAL A 15 38.54 5.59 14.03
N LEU A 16 39.33 4.59 13.64
CA LEU A 16 39.23 3.98 12.32
C LEU A 16 37.82 3.41 12.23
N LEU A 17 36.93 4.10 11.52
CA LEU A 17 35.69 3.55 11.00
C LEU A 17 36.06 2.46 9.98
N LEU A 18 36.42 1.29 10.50
CA LEU A 18 36.29 0.03 9.79
C LEU A 18 34.79 -0.20 9.65
N VAL A 19 34.20 0.33 8.57
CA VAL A 19 32.95 -0.18 8.03
C VAL A 19 33.24 -1.63 7.66
N ALA A 20 32.99 -2.54 8.59
CA ALA A 20 32.97 -3.95 8.31
C ALA A 20 31.98 -4.14 7.16
N LYS A 21 32.52 -4.52 5.99
CA LYS A 21 31.77 -5.09 4.87
C LYS A 21 31.16 -6.42 5.30
N ASN A 22 30.23 -6.38 6.24
CA ASN A 22 29.21 -7.40 6.43
C ASN A 22 27.95 -6.92 5.69
N GLY A 23 28.14 -6.44 4.47
CA GLY A 23 27.11 -6.56 3.45
C GLY A 23 26.99 -8.04 3.16
N LYS A 24 26.23 -8.78 4.00
CA LYS A 24 25.55 -9.97 3.50
C LYS A 24 24.84 -9.47 2.26
N ALA A 25 25.28 -9.99 1.11
CA ALA A 25 24.74 -9.67 -0.19
C ALA A 25 23.24 -9.44 -0.04
N GLN A 26 22.79 -8.22 -0.33
CA GLN A 26 21.40 -8.04 -0.72
C GLN A 26 21.19 -9.11 -1.78
N SER A 27 20.40 -10.13 -1.46
CA SER A 27 20.20 -11.28 -2.34
C SER A 27 20.01 -10.71 -3.72
N GLN A 28 20.84 -11.15 -4.66
CA GLN A 28 20.84 -10.62 -6.01
C GLN A 28 19.39 -10.74 -6.48
N VAL A 29 18.64 -9.63 -6.50
CA VAL A 29 17.22 -9.68 -6.88
C VAL A 29 17.19 -10.21 -8.30
N THR A 30 16.79 -11.46 -8.42
CA THR A 30 16.72 -12.19 -9.67
C THR A 30 15.39 -11.82 -10.31
N CYS A 31 15.49 -11.27 -11.52
CA CYS A 31 14.36 -11.04 -12.36
C CYS A 31 14.74 -11.35 -13.80
N ASP A 32 14.23 -12.46 -14.33
CA ASP A 32 14.23 -12.74 -15.76
C ASP A 32 13.00 -12.07 -16.39
N SER A 33 13.23 -11.10 -17.26
CA SER A 33 12.15 -10.36 -17.92
C SER A 33 11.31 -11.24 -18.84
N ALA A 34 11.87 -12.28 -19.45
CA ALA A 34 11.13 -13.22 -20.28
C ALA A 34 10.20 -14.09 -19.40
N ALA A 35 10.69 -14.54 -18.24
CA ALA A 35 9.86 -15.26 -17.27
C ALA A 35 8.72 -14.38 -16.74
N LEU A 36 9.01 -13.11 -16.41
CA LEU A 36 7.99 -12.14 -15.99
C LEU A 36 6.91 -11.97 -17.06
N GLN A 37 7.30 -11.73 -18.32
CA GLN A 37 6.35 -11.56 -19.42
C GLN A 37 5.50 -12.81 -19.65
N HIS A 38 6.10 -14.01 -19.57
CA HIS A 38 5.36 -15.26 -19.67
C HIS A 38 4.31 -15.39 -18.56
N CYS A 39 4.70 -15.15 -17.31
CA CYS A 39 3.79 -15.24 -16.17
C CYS A 39 2.69 -14.18 -16.21
N LEU A 40 3.00 -12.95 -16.63
CA LEU A 40 2.01 -11.90 -16.84
C LEU A 40 1.03 -12.27 -17.95
N SER A 41 1.50 -12.88 -19.04
CA SER A 41 0.63 -13.35 -20.13
C SER A 41 -0.37 -14.40 -19.63
N ASN A 42 0.08 -15.35 -18.81
CA ASN A 42 -0.80 -16.36 -18.21
C ASN A 42 -1.83 -15.72 -17.27
N PHE A 43 -1.39 -14.77 -16.42
CA PHE A 43 -2.28 -14.01 -15.54
C PHE A 43 -3.35 -13.24 -16.32
N ILE A 44 -2.96 -12.52 -17.37
CA ILE A 44 -3.86 -11.78 -18.25
C ILE A 44 -4.88 -12.71 -18.90
N GLN A 45 -4.42 -13.84 -19.45
CA GLN A 45 -5.30 -14.83 -20.08
C GLN A 45 -6.28 -15.46 -19.09
N PHE A 46 -5.81 -15.78 -17.88
CA PHE A 46 -6.64 -16.40 -16.83
C PHE A 46 -7.71 -15.44 -16.31
N THR A 47 -7.32 -14.20 -16.04
CA THR A 47 -8.21 -13.20 -15.43
C THR A 47 -9.09 -12.45 -16.42
N GLY A 48 -8.78 -12.52 -17.72
CA GLY A 48 -9.45 -11.73 -18.75
C GLY A 48 -9.09 -10.25 -18.72
N TRP A 49 -7.99 -9.86 -18.03
CA TRP A 49 -7.53 -8.49 -17.99
C TRP A 49 -7.18 -7.97 -19.39
N ASN A 50 -7.79 -6.87 -19.83
CA ASN A 50 -7.45 -6.25 -21.10
C ASN A 50 -6.15 -5.44 -21.02
N ALA A 51 -5.02 -6.14 -20.90
CA ALA A 51 -3.68 -5.56 -20.87
C ALA A 51 -2.71 -6.39 -21.73
N SER A 52 -1.58 -5.78 -22.08
CA SER A 52 -0.45 -6.47 -22.71
C SER A 52 0.59 -6.81 -21.64
N ALA A 53 1.13 -8.03 -21.67
CA ALA A 53 2.16 -8.48 -20.73
C ALA A 53 3.41 -7.59 -20.74
N GLN A 54 3.70 -6.93 -21.86
CA GLN A 54 4.85 -6.01 -22.00
C GLN A 54 4.66 -4.71 -21.20
N ASN A 55 3.43 -4.23 -21.06
CA ASN A 55 3.14 -2.91 -20.48
C ASN A 55 2.29 -2.97 -19.22
N ALA A 56 1.80 -4.14 -18.84
CA ALA A 56 0.91 -4.37 -17.70
C ALA A 56 1.42 -3.75 -16.39
N LEU A 57 2.74 -3.72 -16.21
CA LEU A 57 3.39 -3.19 -15.02
C LEU A 57 4.09 -1.83 -15.25
N ASN A 58 3.85 -1.13 -16.37
CA ASN A 58 4.46 0.19 -16.59
C ASN A 58 3.80 1.29 -15.72
N ASP A 59 2.55 1.07 -15.35
CA ASP A 59 1.80 1.91 -14.42
C ASP A 59 1.03 1.00 -13.46
N TYR A 60 1.40 1.06 -12.18
CA TYR A 60 0.84 0.25 -11.11
C TYR A 60 -0.67 0.47 -10.96
N THR A 61 -1.18 1.64 -11.34
CA THR A 61 -2.61 1.94 -11.24
C THR A 61 -3.42 1.03 -12.15
N ASN A 62 -2.86 0.54 -13.27
CA ASN A 62 -3.55 -0.38 -14.16
C ASN A 62 -3.85 -1.72 -13.48
N ILE A 63 -2.83 -2.35 -12.87
CA ILE A 63 -3.02 -3.63 -12.15
C ILE A 63 -3.84 -3.43 -10.87
N TYR A 64 -3.60 -2.33 -10.16
CA TYR A 64 -4.35 -2.00 -8.95
C TYR A 64 -5.84 -1.86 -9.25
N ASN A 65 -6.20 -1.01 -10.22
CA ASN A 65 -7.60 -0.75 -10.57
C ASN A 65 -8.25 -2.00 -11.14
N PHE A 66 -7.55 -2.74 -12.01
CA PHE A 66 -8.07 -4.00 -12.53
C PHE A 66 -8.45 -4.97 -11.41
N LEU A 67 -7.55 -5.23 -10.47
CA LEU A 67 -7.84 -6.17 -9.38
C LEU A 67 -8.95 -5.63 -8.45
N GLN A 68 -8.94 -4.33 -8.13
CA GLN A 68 -9.96 -3.71 -7.29
C GLN A 68 -11.35 -3.79 -7.95
N ASP A 69 -11.44 -3.48 -9.25
CA ASP A 69 -12.67 -3.57 -10.04
C ASP A 69 -13.13 -5.03 -10.18
N THR A 70 -12.20 -5.97 -10.30
CA THR A 70 -12.49 -7.40 -10.34
C THR A 70 -13.14 -7.86 -9.03
N VAL A 71 -12.57 -7.49 -7.88
CA VAL A 71 -13.14 -7.76 -6.55
C VAL A 71 -14.53 -7.12 -6.41
N ALA A 72 -14.68 -5.88 -6.87
CA ALA A 72 -15.89 -5.07 -6.70
C ALA A 72 -17.03 -5.43 -7.67
N SER A 73 -16.74 -6.16 -8.76
CA SER A 73 -17.58 -6.32 -9.94
C SER A 73 -19.05 -6.69 -9.70
N ILE A 74 -19.33 -7.62 -8.78
CA ILE A 74 -20.69 -8.07 -8.48
C ILE A 74 -20.90 -8.15 -6.97
N PRO A 75 -21.47 -7.10 -6.35
CA PRO A 75 -21.76 -7.09 -4.92
C PRO A 75 -22.61 -8.28 -4.47
N GLY A 76 -22.12 -9.01 -3.46
CA GLY A 76 -22.79 -10.20 -2.91
C GLY A 76 -22.33 -11.52 -3.51
N TYR A 77 -21.42 -11.51 -4.49
CA TYR A 77 -20.80 -12.69 -5.05
C TYR A 77 -19.28 -12.62 -4.88
N ASP A 78 -18.68 -13.73 -4.48
CA ASP A 78 -17.25 -13.89 -4.24
C ASP A 78 -16.45 -14.20 -5.51
N ALA A 79 -17.11 -14.51 -6.63
CA ALA A 79 -16.47 -14.88 -7.89
C ALA A 79 -15.38 -13.90 -8.35
N GLY A 80 -15.61 -12.59 -8.19
CA GLY A 80 -14.60 -11.57 -8.49
C GLY A 80 -13.40 -11.62 -7.55
N LEU A 81 -13.63 -11.76 -6.25
CA LEU A 81 -12.58 -11.91 -5.24
C LEU A 81 -11.76 -13.18 -5.49
N LEU A 82 -12.43 -14.32 -5.72
CA LEU A 82 -11.77 -15.59 -6.03
C LEU A 82 -11.00 -15.52 -7.35
N LEU A 83 -11.50 -14.81 -8.37
CA LEU A 83 -10.79 -14.62 -9.63
C LEU A 83 -9.49 -13.83 -9.44
N ALA A 84 -9.56 -12.71 -8.70
CA ALA A 84 -8.39 -11.90 -8.37
C ALA A 84 -7.37 -12.73 -7.57
N CYS A 85 -7.82 -13.46 -6.56
CA CYS A 85 -6.96 -14.26 -5.70
C CYS A 85 -6.30 -15.43 -6.41
N ASN A 86 -7.06 -16.22 -7.14
CA ASN A 86 -6.52 -17.32 -7.93
C ASN A 86 -5.55 -16.80 -9.02
N GLY A 87 -5.86 -15.66 -9.63
CA GLY A 87 -4.97 -15.02 -10.61
C GLY A 87 -3.64 -14.60 -10.00
N VAL A 88 -3.67 -13.86 -8.88
CA VAL A 88 -2.45 -13.41 -8.19
C VAL A 88 -1.63 -14.60 -7.70
N GLU A 89 -2.26 -15.61 -7.12
CA GLU A 89 -1.58 -16.82 -6.66
C GLU A 89 -0.90 -17.55 -7.83
N GLN A 90 -1.61 -17.79 -8.94
CA GLN A 90 -1.03 -18.41 -10.13
C GLN A 90 0.14 -17.60 -10.70
N PHE A 91 0.01 -16.28 -10.72
CA PHE A 91 1.07 -15.38 -11.20
C PHE A 91 2.33 -15.48 -10.33
N VAL A 92 2.18 -15.37 -9.01
CA VAL A 92 3.31 -15.47 -8.06
C VAL A 92 3.94 -16.86 -8.10
N ASN A 93 3.13 -17.93 -8.21
CA ASN A 93 3.61 -19.30 -8.35
C ASN A 93 4.38 -19.50 -9.67
N CYS A 94 3.91 -18.91 -10.77
CA CYS A 94 4.61 -18.95 -12.06
C CYS A 94 6.00 -18.29 -11.97
N LEU A 95 6.11 -17.14 -11.29
CA LEU A 95 7.40 -16.48 -11.08
C LEU A 95 8.34 -17.37 -10.25
N GLY A 96 7.78 -18.04 -9.23
CA GLY A 96 8.50 -18.88 -8.29
C GLY A 96 9.57 -18.10 -7.51
N VAL A 97 10.30 -18.82 -6.66
CA VAL A 97 11.36 -18.22 -5.82
C VAL A 97 12.47 -17.53 -6.62
N LYS A 98 12.66 -17.93 -7.88
CA LYS A 98 13.68 -17.36 -8.77
C LYS A 98 13.28 -16.02 -9.36
N ASN A 99 12.00 -15.78 -9.68
CA ASN A 99 11.58 -14.56 -10.35
C ASN A 99 10.58 -13.71 -9.56
N VAL A 100 10.19 -14.11 -8.35
CA VAL A 100 9.33 -13.26 -7.48
C VAL A 100 9.97 -11.90 -7.19
N GLY A 101 11.30 -11.80 -7.30
CA GLY A 101 12.03 -10.54 -7.26
C GLY A 101 11.57 -9.54 -8.33
N CYS A 102 11.00 -9.98 -9.45
CA CYS A 102 10.49 -9.11 -10.53
C CYS A 102 9.37 -8.16 -10.12
N ILE A 103 8.64 -8.46 -9.05
CA ILE A 103 7.55 -7.61 -8.53
C ILE A 103 7.92 -6.95 -7.20
N SER A 104 9.15 -7.15 -6.74
CA SER A 104 9.68 -6.47 -5.56
C SER A 104 10.15 -5.06 -5.91
N ILE A 105 10.19 -4.17 -4.92
CA ILE A 105 10.69 -2.79 -5.08
C ILE A 105 12.07 -2.76 -5.75
N PRO A 106 13.10 -3.48 -5.27
CA PRO A 106 14.42 -3.39 -5.91
C PRO A 106 14.43 -3.99 -7.33
N GLY A 107 13.58 -4.98 -7.61
CA GLY A 107 13.45 -5.56 -8.95
C GLY A 107 12.85 -4.57 -9.95
N ARG A 108 11.76 -3.90 -9.56
CA ARG A 108 11.10 -2.87 -10.37
C ARG A 108 12.01 -1.65 -10.59
N LEU A 109 12.69 -1.17 -9.55
CA LEU A 109 13.66 -0.07 -9.68
C LEU A 109 14.81 -0.43 -10.64
N ARG A 110 15.31 -1.68 -10.62
CA ARG A 110 16.32 -2.15 -11.58
C ARG A 110 15.80 -2.26 -13.01
N ALA A 111 14.50 -2.48 -13.18
CA ALA A 111 13.84 -2.48 -14.48
C ALA A 111 13.62 -1.06 -15.04
N GLY A 112 13.97 -0.01 -14.29
CA GLY A 112 13.86 1.39 -14.71
C GLY A 112 12.58 2.09 -14.27
N ASP A 113 11.75 1.45 -13.43
CA ASP A 113 10.54 2.06 -12.91
C ASP A 113 10.83 3.28 -12.04
N SER A 114 9.92 4.25 -12.06
CA SER A 114 9.92 5.32 -11.05
C SER A 114 9.71 4.73 -9.65
N PRO A 115 10.19 5.40 -8.58
CA PRO A 115 9.93 4.95 -7.21
C PRO A 115 8.45 4.69 -6.93
N THR A 116 7.56 5.55 -7.43
CA THR A 116 6.11 5.39 -7.25
C THR A 116 5.56 4.15 -7.92
N ASN A 117 6.01 3.87 -9.16
CA ASN A 117 5.56 2.67 -9.84
C ASN A 117 6.10 1.40 -9.15
N ALA A 118 7.37 1.40 -8.76
CA ALA A 118 7.99 0.29 -8.05
C ALA A 118 7.31 -0.01 -6.70
N TYR A 119 7.04 1.04 -5.91
CA TYR A 119 6.31 0.94 -4.65
C TYR A 119 4.86 0.53 -4.85
N GLY A 120 4.20 1.09 -5.86
CA GLY A 120 2.82 0.76 -6.21
C GLY A 120 2.65 -0.70 -6.60
N ILE A 121 3.51 -1.25 -7.45
CA ILE A 121 3.45 -2.66 -7.87
C ILE A 121 3.67 -3.58 -6.68
N ALA A 122 4.74 -3.36 -5.92
CA ALA A 122 5.04 -4.17 -4.75
C ALA A 122 3.94 -4.06 -3.69
N GLY A 123 3.40 -2.86 -3.49
CA GLY A 123 2.27 -2.57 -2.62
C GLY A 123 1.01 -3.33 -3.05
N THR A 124 0.65 -3.29 -4.34
CA THR A 124 -0.51 -4.02 -4.87
C THR A 124 -0.38 -5.52 -4.60
N PHE A 125 0.76 -6.15 -4.91
CA PHE A 125 0.93 -7.58 -4.62
C PHE A 125 0.95 -7.90 -3.12
N SER A 126 1.50 -7.01 -2.28
CA SER A 126 1.46 -7.15 -0.81
C SER A 126 0.03 -7.04 -0.25
N GLN A 127 -0.77 -6.12 -0.79
CA GLN A 127 -2.19 -6.00 -0.48
C GLN A 127 -2.94 -7.29 -0.80
N TYR A 128 -2.76 -7.85 -2.00
CA TYR A 128 -3.47 -9.06 -2.40
C TYR A 128 -3.01 -10.32 -1.65
N LEU A 129 -1.77 -10.38 -1.16
CA LEU A 129 -1.35 -11.42 -0.22
C LEU A 129 -2.20 -11.43 1.06
N PHE A 130 -2.61 -10.25 1.53
CA PHE A 130 -3.53 -10.14 2.66
C PHE A 130 -4.98 -10.42 2.25
N GLU A 131 -5.48 -9.74 1.23
CA GLU A 131 -6.88 -9.86 0.80
C GLU A 131 -7.25 -11.30 0.48
N CYS A 132 -6.33 -12.06 -0.12
CA CYS A 132 -6.51 -13.45 -0.51
C CYS A 132 -6.14 -14.48 0.56
N GLY A 133 -5.61 -14.02 1.70
CA GLY A 133 -5.24 -14.86 2.83
C GLY A 133 -6.08 -14.50 4.07
N PRO A 134 -5.50 -13.87 5.09
CA PRO A 134 -6.22 -13.50 6.32
C PRO A 134 -7.45 -12.60 6.09
N GLY A 135 -7.40 -11.75 5.06
CA GLY A 135 -8.51 -10.88 4.67
C GLY A 135 -9.73 -11.68 4.24
N LEU A 136 -9.54 -12.60 3.28
CA LEU A 136 -10.59 -13.47 2.73
C LEU A 136 -11.33 -14.22 3.85
N TYR A 137 -10.59 -14.86 4.75
CA TYR A 137 -11.20 -15.62 5.86
C TYR A 137 -12.13 -14.76 6.73
N THR A 138 -11.71 -13.53 7.02
CA THR A 138 -12.47 -12.62 7.89
C THR A 138 -13.71 -12.07 7.18
N VAL A 139 -13.59 -11.70 5.89
CA VAL A 139 -14.73 -11.16 5.13
C VAL A 139 -15.80 -12.21 4.87
N GLU A 140 -15.41 -13.48 4.67
CA GLU A 140 -16.33 -14.61 4.53
C GLU A 140 -17.03 -14.91 5.86
N ARG A 141 -16.25 -15.07 6.95
CA ARG A 141 -16.79 -15.36 8.29
C ARG A 141 -17.82 -14.33 8.74
N ASP A 142 -17.53 -13.04 8.53
CA ASP A 142 -18.36 -11.94 9.02
C ASP A 142 -19.35 -11.43 7.95
N ASN A 143 -19.39 -12.06 6.76
CA ASN A 143 -20.21 -11.66 5.62
C ASN A 143 -20.04 -10.16 5.28
N ALA A 144 -18.80 -9.67 5.29
CA ALA A 144 -18.45 -8.26 5.07
C ALA A 144 -18.27 -7.91 3.58
N LEU A 145 -18.09 -8.91 2.72
CA LEU A 145 -17.72 -8.75 1.32
C LEU A 145 -18.67 -7.82 0.54
N THR A 146 -19.98 -7.99 0.71
CA THR A 146 -20.97 -7.17 -0.01
C THR A 146 -20.78 -5.68 0.27
N CYS A 147 -20.48 -5.31 1.52
CA CYS A 147 -20.30 -3.90 1.86
C CYS A 147 -18.97 -3.38 1.29
N ILE A 148 -17.90 -4.17 1.39
CA ILE A 148 -16.60 -3.85 0.79
C ILE A 148 -16.77 -3.57 -0.71
N GLN A 149 -17.41 -4.47 -1.45
CA GLN A 149 -17.63 -4.33 -2.88
C GLN A 149 -18.42 -3.05 -3.23
N ARG A 150 -19.47 -2.73 -2.46
CA ARG A 150 -20.24 -1.48 -2.65
C ARG A 150 -19.41 -0.24 -2.41
N VAL A 151 -18.57 -0.23 -1.37
CA VAL A 151 -17.69 0.91 -1.09
C VAL A 151 -16.65 1.06 -2.19
N LEU A 152 -16.02 -0.03 -2.64
CA LEU A 152 -15.06 -0.01 -3.75
C LEU A 152 -15.67 0.56 -5.04
N LEU A 153 -16.89 0.16 -5.40
CA LEU A 153 -17.61 0.68 -6.57
C LEU A 153 -17.95 2.17 -6.44
N ASN A 154 -18.55 2.56 -5.32
CA ASN A 154 -19.15 3.88 -5.17
C ASN A 154 -18.13 4.95 -4.75
N ASN A 155 -16.98 4.57 -4.18
CA ASN A 155 -16.01 5.53 -3.62
C ASN A 155 -14.66 5.45 -4.33
N ASN A 156 -14.58 4.88 -5.53
CA ASN A 156 -13.29 4.63 -6.19
C ASN A 156 -12.43 5.89 -6.36
N ASN A 157 -13.06 7.04 -6.65
CA ASN A 157 -12.37 8.33 -6.75
C ASN A 157 -11.78 8.79 -5.41
N VAL A 158 -12.51 8.63 -4.31
CA VAL A 158 -12.06 8.91 -2.94
C VAL A 158 -10.90 7.99 -2.57
N LEU A 159 -11.05 6.68 -2.79
CA LEU A 159 -10.03 5.67 -2.50
C LEU A 159 -8.75 5.91 -3.31
N THR A 160 -8.89 6.29 -4.58
CA THR A 160 -7.78 6.68 -5.45
C THR A 160 -7.12 7.97 -4.97
N GLY A 161 -7.91 8.98 -4.57
CA GLY A 161 -7.41 10.22 -3.99
C GLY A 161 -6.56 9.99 -2.75
N CYS A 162 -6.96 9.07 -1.86
CA CYS A 162 -6.20 8.71 -0.67
C CYS A 162 -4.80 8.17 -1.02
N ARG A 163 -4.71 7.26 -2.00
CA ARG A 163 -3.43 6.69 -2.45
C ARG A 163 -2.55 7.73 -3.16
N SER A 164 -3.15 8.57 -3.99
CA SER A 164 -2.43 9.67 -4.66
C SER A 164 -1.84 10.66 -3.65
N ALA A 165 -2.61 11.03 -2.62
CA ALA A 165 -2.14 11.91 -1.55
C ALA A 165 -1.00 11.27 -0.74
N TYR A 166 -1.10 9.97 -0.47
CA TYR A 166 0.00 9.22 0.15
C TYR A 166 1.27 9.33 -0.69
N PHE A 167 1.22 8.95 -1.97
CA PHE A 167 2.40 8.98 -2.85
C PHE A 167 3.00 10.36 -3.01
N ALA A 168 2.20 11.41 -3.19
CA ALA A 168 2.69 12.78 -3.27
C ALA A 168 3.51 13.16 -2.03
N ASN A 169 3.05 12.76 -0.84
CA ASN A 169 3.72 13.07 0.41
C ASN A 169 5.00 12.26 0.63
N ILE A 170 4.98 10.93 0.44
CA ILE A 170 6.16 10.09 0.68
C ILE A 170 7.25 10.29 -0.38
N GLN A 171 6.91 10.73 -1.59
CA GLN A 171 7.90 11.14 -2.60
C GLN A 171 8.68 12.37 -2.16
N HIS A 172 7.99 13.34 -1.55
CA HIS A 172 8.62 14.57 -1.06
C HIS A 172 9.37 14.34 0.26
N ASP A 173 8.74 13.65 1.22
CA ASP A 173 9.22 13.53 2.59
C ASP A 173 9.04 12.09 3.13
N SER A 174 9.98 11.22 2.78
CA SER A 174 9.95 9.83 3.26
C SER A 174 10.28 9.66 4.75
N LEU A 175 10.83 10.69 5.42
CA LEU A 175 11.18 10.62 6.85
C LEU A 175 9.93 10.63 7.74
N ASN A 176 8.85 11.25 7.27
CA ASN A 176 7.56 11.27 7.94
C ASN A 176 6.61 10.17 7.42
N ALA A 177 7.14 9.07 6.88
CA ALA A 177 6.35 7.97 6.33
C ALA A 177 5.23 7.49 7.27
N ASN A 178 5.49 7.29 8.57
CA ASN A 178 4.45 6.85 9.51
C ASN A 178 3.28 7.84 9.61
N LEU A 179 3.53 9.15 9.49
CA LEU A 179 2.44 10.14 9.43
C LEU A 179 1.61 9.97 8.15
N TYR A 180 2.25 9.75 7.01
CA TYR A 180 1.56 9.64 5.72
C TYR A 180 0.85 8.30 5.54
N ILE A 181 1.39 7.19 6.06
CA ILE A 181 0.68 5.91 6.22
C ILE A 181 -0.50 6.13 7.18
N GLY A 182 -0.22 6.78 8.31
CA GLY A 182 -1.19 7.42 9.19
C GLY A 182 -2.39 8.01 8.43
N ASN A 183 -2.13 8.94 7.53
CA ASN A 183 -3.19 9.61 6.78
C ASN A 183 -3.85 8.72 5.72
N LEU A 184 -3.09 7.86 5.04
CA LEU A 184 -3.61 6.90 4.05
C LEU A 184 -4.68 6.00 4.66
N LEU A 185 -4.37 5.33 5.77
CA LEU A 185 -5.29 4.36 6.38
C LEU A 185 -6.59 5.05 6.84
N LYS A 186 -6.48 6.27 7.37
CA LYS A 186 -7.62 7.09 7.84
C LYS A 186 -8.52 7.47 6.66
N CYS A 187 -7.90 8.02 5.62
CA CYS A 187 -8.60 8.43 4.41
C CYS A 187 -9.30 7.25 3.74
N TYR A 188 -8.59 6.13 3.57
CA TYR A 188 -9.11 4.97 2.87
C TYR A 188 -10.22 4.25 3.65
N THR A 189 -10.13 4.21 4.98
CA THR A 189 -11.13 3.57 5.85
C THR A 189 -12.39 4.43 5.99
N ALA A 190 -12.31 5.75 5.82
CA ALA A 190 -13.43 6.67 6.07
C ALA A 190 -14.72 6.32 5.30
N PRO A 191 -14.68 6.00 3.99
CA PRO A 191 -15.86 5.52 3.25
C PRO A 191 -16.52 4.29 3.86
N PHE A 192 -15.74 3.34 4.37
CA PHE A 192 -16.24 2.12 5.02
C PHE A 192 -16.92 2.45 6.35
N THR A 193 -16.33 3.35 7.16
CA THR A 193 -16.91 3.75 8.46
C THR A 193 -18.26 4.47 8.34
N VAL A 194 -18.51 5.17 7.23
CA VAL A 194 -19.75 5.93 7.01
C VAL A 194 -20.75 5.22 6.09
N ALA A 195 -20.35 4.10 5.48
CA ALA A 195 -21.19 3.34 4.57
C ALA A 195 -22.48 2.88 5.27
N SER A 196 -23.60 2.95 4.54
CA SER A 196 -24.90 2.48 5.04
C SER A 196 -24.96 0.95 5.23
N CYS A 197 -24.07 0.21 4.56
CA CYS A 197 -23.96 -1.24 4.64
C CYS A 197 -23.00 -1.74 5.73
N LYS A 198 -22.36 -0.82 6.48
CA LYS A 198 -21.34 -1.18 7.47
C LYS A 198 -21.89 -2.14 8.52
N ARG A 199 -21.02 -2.99 9.05
CA ARG A 199 -21.43 -4.03 10.02
C ARG A 199 -21.00 -3.65 11.44
N GLU A 200 -21.73 -4.14 12.43
CA GLU A 200 -21.37 -3.96 13.84
C GLU A 200 -20.02 -4.61 14.18
N THR A 201 -19.65 -5.69 13.47
CA THR A 201 -18.35 -6.35 13.61
C THR A 201 -17.19 -5.52 13.06
N ARG A 202 -17.47 -4.49 12.25
CA ARG A 202 -16.49 -3.58 11.62
C ARG A 202 -15.40 -4.27 10.82
N SER A 203 -15.66 -5.50 10.38
CA SER A 203 -14.73 -6.32 9.62
C SER A 203 -14.40 -5.70 8.26
N ASP A 204 -15.34 -4.94 7.68
CA ASP A 204 -15.16 -4.14 6.48
C ASP A 204 -14.20 -2.96 6.70
N GLU A 205 -14.31 -2.25 7.82
CA GLU A 205 -13.38 -1.18 8.19
C GLU A 205 -11.97 -1.71 8.47
N TRP A 206 -11.88 -2.82 9.23
CA TRP A 206 -10.61 -3.49 9.49
C TRP A 206 -9.96 -3.97 8.20
N TRP A 207 -10.73 -4.62 7.32
CA TRP A 207 -10.23 -5.11 6.03
C TRP A 207 -9.68 -3.97 5.20
N ALA A 208 -10.41 -2.85 5.08
CA ALA A 208 -9.96 -1.67 4.33
C ALA A 208 -8.67 -1.06 4.90
N CYS A 209 -8.55 -1.00 6.22
CA CYS A 209 -7.36 -0.52 6.90
C CYS A 209 -6.17 -1.45 6.66
N GLU A 210 -6.31 -2.76 6.89
CA GLU A 210 -5.22 -3.72 6.70
C GLU A 210 -4.78 -3.81 5.24
N THR A 211 -5.71 -3.81 4.29
CA THR A 211 -5.45 -3.76 2.85
C THR A 211 -4.43 -2.66 2.50
N GLN A 212 -4.64 -1.43 2.99
CA GLN A 212 -3.72 -0.32 2.72
C GLN A 212 -2.47 -0.33 3.62
N LEU A 213 -2.54 -0.91 4.83
CA LEU A 213 -1.37 -1.09 5.66
C LEU A 213 -0.39 -2.07 5.00
N GLN A 214 -0.87 -3.18 4.47
CA GLN A 214 -0.03 -4.14 3.73
C GLN A 214 0.51 -3.55 2.43
N PHE A 215 -0.28 -2.72 1.74
CA PHE A 215 0.20 -1.93 0.60
C PHE A 215 1.40 -1.07 1.00
N ALA A 216 1.27 -0.26 2.07
CA ALA A 216 2.32 0.63 2.53
C ALA A 216 3.54 -0.11 3.09
N LYS A 217 3.36 -1.26 3.76
CA LYS A 217 4.44 -2.07 4.34
C LYS A 217 5.34 -2.71 3.29
N ALA A 218 4.92 -2.80 2.03
CA ALA A 218 5.81 -3.16 0.94
C ALA A 218 7.01 -2.20 0.87
N GLN A 219 6.79 -0.90 1.08
CA GLN A 219 7.81 0.13 1.11
C GLN A 219 8.38 0.37 2.51
N PHE A 220 7.52 0.40 3.53
CA PHE A 220 7.88 0.71 4.91
C PHE A 220 7.55 -0.47 5.84
N PRO A 221 8.33 -1.56 5.80
CA PRO A 221 8.01 -2.79 6.54
C PRO A 221 8.02 -2.62 8.07
N LEU A 222 8.65 -1.55 8.56
CA LEU A 222 8.74 -1.19 9.98
C LEU A 222 7.65 -0.21 10.43
N SER A 223 6.61 0.04 9.60
CA SER A 223 5.47 0.84 10.02
C SER A 223 4.86 0.29 11.32
N THR A 224 4.55 1.20 12.24
CA THR A 224 4.01 0.90 13.58
C THR A 224 2.50 1.08 13.65
N ASP A 225 1.85 1.42 12.53
CA ASP A 225 0.39 1.50 12.46
C ASP A 225 -0.26 0.13 12.73
N VAL A 226 -1.46 0.16 13.30
CA VAL A 226 -2.25 -1.03 13.65
C VAL A 226 -3.69 -0.83 13.21
N CYS A 227 -4.26 -1.85 12.57
CA CYS A 227 -5.69 -1.93 12.29
C CYS A 227 -6.32 -2.96 13.24
N ASP A 228 -7.19 -2.50 14.13
CA ASP A 228 -7.85 -3.32 15.15
C ASP A 228 -9.26 -3.69 14.70
N VAL A 229 -9.60 -4.99 14.75
CA VAL A 229 -10.94 -5.51 14.41
C VAL A 229 -11.99 -5.04 15.41
N GLU A 230 -11.64 -4.95 16.70
CA GLU A 230 -12.60 -4.66 17.78
C GLU A 230 -12.93 -3.17 17.90
N HIS A 231 -11.95 -2.31 17.59
CA HIS A 231 -12.08 -0.86 17.80
C HIS A 231 -12.06 -0.05 16.50
N GLY A 232 -11.88 -0.70 15.34
CA GLY A 232 -11.44 -0.02 14.12
C GLY A 232 -10.20 0.84 14.44
N ARG A 233 -10.00 1.92 13.67
CA ARG A 233 -9.02 2.92 14.09
C ARG A 233 -9.60 3.82 15.18
N ARG A 234 -8.92 3.89 16.34
CA ARG A 234 -9.36 4.62 17.54
C ARG A 234 -9.56 6.14 17.33
N ASP A 235 -9.08 6.69 16.23
CA ASP A 235 -9.13 8.11 15.88
C ASP A 235 -9.99 8.44 14.64
N MET A 236 -10.76 7.46 14.12
CA MET A 236 -11.65 7.70 12.98
C MET A 236 -12.71 8.77 13.25
N ALA A 237 -13.26 8.82 14.46
CA ALA A 237 -14.30 9.80 14.79
C ALA A 237 -13.80 11.25 14.66
N GLU A 238 -12.58 11.53 15.10
CA GLU A 238 -11.98 12.87 14.94
C GLU A 238 -11.66 13.16 13.47
N TYR A 239 -11.15 12.17 12.75
CA TYR A 239 -10.86 12.30 11.32
C TYR A 239 -12.13 12.65 10.53
N LEU A 240 -13.22 11.90 10.72
CA LEU A 240 -14.49 12.11 10.04
C LEU A 240 -15.07 13.49 10.35
N ARG A 241 -15.00 13.96 11.60
CA ARG A 241 -15.48 15.30 11.98
C ARG A 241 -14.83 16.42 11.16
N LYS A 242 -13.59 16.25 10.73
CA LYS A 242 -12.82 17.27 9.98
C LYS A 242 -12.85 17.03 8.46
N ASN A 243 -12.98 15.78 8.03
CA ASN A 243 -12.72 15.36 6.65
C ASN A 243 -13.90 14.64 5.98
N HIS A 244 -15.06 14.56 6.64
CA HIS A 244 -16.28 14.02 6.08
C HIS A 244 -17.45 14.97 6.31
N LYS A 245 -18.32 15.07 5.32
CA LYS A 245 -19.63 15.72 5.44
C LYS A 245 -20.66 15.02 4.56
N PHE A 246 -21.93 15.12 4.93
CA PHE A 246 -23.04 14.60 4.16
C PHE A 246 -23.95 15.75 3.75
N GLU A 247 -24.01 16.02 2.46
CA GLU A 247 -24.75 17.15 1.87
C GLU A 247 -25.44 16.66 0.59
N ASN A 248 -26.67 17.11 0.31
CA ASN A 248 -27.40 16.77 -0.91
C ASN A 248 -27.47 15.26 -1.22
N ASN A 249 -27.65 14.43 -0.18
CA ASN A 249 -27.66 12.96 -0.26
C ASN A 249 -26.37 12.33 -0.81
N LYS A 250 -25.23 13.02 -0.67
CA LYS A 250 -23.91 12.53 -1.05
C LYS A 250 -22.92 12.63 0.11
N HIS A 251 -21.99 11.69 0.17
CA HIS A 251 -20.86 11.79 1.08
C HIS A 251 -19.74 12.56 0.39
N TYR A 252 -19.18 13.53 1.11
CA TYR A 252 -17.99 14.25 0.67
C TYR A 252 -16.84 13.95 1.61
N PHE A 253 -15.68 13.68 1.03
CA PHE A 253 -14.45 13.36 1.73
C PHE A 253 -13.36 14.35 1.33
N LYS A 254 -12.64 14.83 2.33
CA LYS A 254 -11.44 15.64 2.12
C LYS A 254 -10.21 14.74 2.17
N MET A 255 -9.41 14.80 1.12
CA MET A 255 -8.17 14.03 1.06
C MET A 255 -7.11 14.64 2.00
N PRO A 256 -6.16 13.85 2.50
CA PRO A 256 -5.02 14.39 3.22
C PRO A 256 -4.29 15.45 2.40
N ASN A 257 -3.82 16.49 3.08
CA ASN A 257 -2.99 17.52 2.46
C ASN A 257 -1.75 16.90 1.80
N ILE A 258 -1.29 17.52 0.72
CA ILE A 258 -0.15 17.02 -0.07
C ILE A 258 0.96 18.05 -0.18
N TRP A 259 2.19 17.58 -0.24
CA TRP A 259 3.30 18.38 -0.77
C TRP A 259 3.15 18.54 -2.29
N ARG A 260 3.13 19.78 -2.76
CA ARG A 260 3.14 20.11 -4.20
C ARG A 260 3.98 21.35 -4.46
N ILE A 261 4.40 21.52 -5.71
CA ILE A 261 5.07 22.75 -6.17
C ILE A 261 4.01 23.77 -6.55
N ASN A 262 4.07 24.97 -5.96
CA ASN A 262 3.16 26.07 -6.26
C ASN A 262 3.55 26.81 -7.57
N ASN A 263 2.74 27.78 -7.96
CA ASN A 263 2.99 28.58 -9.19
C ASN A 263 4.32 29.36 -9.17
N SER A 264 4.89 29.59 -7.98
CA SER A 264 6.18 30.26 -7.79
C SER A 264 7.37 29.29 -7.83
N GLY A 265 7.14 27.98 -7.99
CA GLY A 265 8.18 26.95 -7.98
C GLY A 265 8.60 26.49 -6.58
N GLU A 266 7.90 26.91 -5.53
CA GLU A 266 8.20 26.55 -4.14
C GLU A 266 7.32 25.39 -3.68
N TRP A 267 7.87 24.55 -2.79
CA TRP A 267 7.08 23.49 -2.16
C TRP A 267 6.12 24.07 -1.13
N GLU A 268 4.85 23.68 -1.23
CA GLU A 268 3.82 24.00 -0.26
C GLU A 268 3.12 22.72 0.21
N TYR A 269 2.67 22.72 1.47
CA TYR A 269 1.80 21.67 2.00
C TYR A 269 0.35 22.09 1.82
N ALA A 270 -0.24 21.68 0.71
CA ALA A 270 -1.52 22.18 0.21
C ALA A 270 -2.70 21.36 0.68
N GLU A 271 -3.75 22.07 1.07
CA GLU A 271 -5.07 21.48 1.32
C GLU A 271 -5.69 20.94 0.02
N GLN A 272 -6.47 19.87 0.13
CA GLN A 272 -7.13 19.23 -1.01
C GLN A 272 -8.62 19.58 -1.07
N ASP A 273 -9.16 19.55 -2.28
CA ASP A 273 -10.59 19.74 -2.52
C ASP A 273 -11.43 18.58 -1.97
N TRP A 274 -12.72 18.88 -1.76
CA TRP A 274 -13.69 17.87 -1.38
C TRP A 274 -14.05 17.00 -2.59
N LEU A 275 -13.93 15.68 -2.43
CA LEU A 275 -14.39 14.69 -3.40
C LEU A 275 -15.70 14.09 -2.91
N SER A 276 -16.72 14.03 -3.77
CA SER A 276 -17.92 13.23 -3.44
C SER A 276 -17.69 11.76 -3.75
N ASP A 277 -18.44 10.88 -3.12
CA ASP A 277 -18.75 9.57 -3.69
C ASP A 277 -19.55 9.69 -5.01
#